data_AF-A0A5N6SQH7-F1
#
_entry.id   AF-A0A5N6SQH7-F1
#
_cell.length_a   1.000
_cell.length_b   1.000
_cell.length_c   1.000
_cell.angle_alpha   90.00
_cell.angle_beta   90.00
_cell.angle_gamma   90.00
#
_symmetry.space_group_name_H-M   'P 1'
#
loop_
_entity.id
_entity.type
_entity.pdbx_description
1 polymer ?
#
loop_
_entity_poly.entity_id
_entity_poly.type
_entity_poly.pdbx_seq_one_letter_code
_entity_poly.pdbx_strand_id
1 'polypeptide(L)'
;MGPIDIGSPAITAENVRELFPDVEALSVVSPASCGVSAAESGDFEGYDEEQVRMMDEVCIVLDVDDEPIGRVSKRDFYIAHFPRADKKVTFPMMWTNTCCSHPLDIPDERGTDFGSAILGVKRAARRKLGQELGIRPEQVPLEDFQFLTRVHYKAPSDGKWVDYILFIQADVDLAVNRNEVQDVRWVSPEDLRNMFATPGLQYTPWFKLICDSLLFKCNYRGPLPVLDSCLLLV
;
A
#
# COMPACT_ATOMS: atom_id res chain seq x y z
N MET A 1 36.12 7.52 24.58
CA MET A 1 35.77 7.10 23.21
C MET A 1 34.42 6.42 23.31
N GLY A 2 33.37 7.07 22.81
CA GLY A 2 32.04 6.46 22.72
C GLY A 2 32.03 5.34 21.66
N PRO A 3 31.00 4.47 21.67
CA PRO A 3 30.83 3.48 20.61
C PRO A 3 30.66 4.22 19.28
N ILE A 4 31.47 3.83 18.30
CA ILE A 4 31.30 4.24 16.91
C ILE A 4 30.05 3.51 16.43
N ASP A 5 28.98 4.26 16.19
CA ASP A 5 27.81 3.78 15.48
C ASP A 5 28.25 3.56 14.02
N ILE A 6 28.66 2.32 13.71
CA ILE A 6 28.90 1.89 12.34
C ILE A 6 27.49 1.71 11.75
N GLY A 7 26.94 2.81 11.23
CA GLY A 7 25.64 2.80 10.56
C GLY A 7 25.62 1.66 9.56
N SER A 8 24.59 0.81 9.64
CA SER A 8 24.38 -0.27 8.68
C SER A 8 24.51 0.31 7.26
N PRO A 9 25.24 -0.35 6.35
CA PRO A 9 25.46 0.17 5.01
C PRO A 9 24.12 0.47 4.33
N ALA A 10 24.06 1.56 3.55
CA ALA A 10 22.86 1.91 2.80
C ALA A 10 22.48 0.75 1.85
N ILE A 11 21.19 0.41 1.82
CA ILE A 11 20.67 -0.63 0.94
C ILE A 11 20.63 -0.06 -0.48
N THR A 12 21.25 -0.73 -1.44
CA THR A 12 21.34 -0.32 -2.85
C THR A 12 21.00 -1.49 -3.76
N ALA A 13 20.74 -1.23 -5.04
CA ALA A 13 20.49 -2.30 -6.03
C ALA A 13 21.66 -3.32 -6.11
N GLU A 14 22.87 -2.92 -5.75
CA GLU A 14 24.07 -3.78 -5.80
C GLU A 14 24.15 -4.74 -4.61
N ASN A 15 23.70 -4.32 -3.41
CA ASN A 15 23.79 -5.12 -2.19
C ASN A 15 22.45 -5.73 -1.72
N VAL A 16 21.32 -5.31 -2.31
CA VAL A 16 19.99 -5.73 -1.85
C VAL A 16 19.81 -7.24 -1.85
N ARG A 17 20.43 -7.96 -2.79
CA ARG A 17 20.37 -9.42 -2.88
C ARG A 17 21.19 -10.13 -1.79
N GLU A 18 22.27 -9.51 -1.32
CA GLU A 18 23.08 -10.06 -0.22
C GLU A 18 22.37 -9.89 1.13
N LEU A 19 21.64 -8.79 1.28
CA LEU A 19 20.88 -8.46 2.48
C LEU A 19 19.51 -9.17 2.51
N PHE A 20 18.88 -9.32 1.35
CA PHE A 20 17.56 -9.91 1.15
C PHE A 20 17.61 -10.86 -0.06
N PRO A 21 17.94 -12.15 0.16
CA PRO A 21 18.10 -13.14 -0.91
C PRO A 21 16.88 -13.32 -1.81
N ASP A 22 15.69 -13.00 -1.29
CA ASP A 22 14.40 -13.08 -1.99
C ASP A 22 14.09 -11.85 -2.86
N VAL A 23 14.92 -10.80 -2.80
CA VAL A 23 14.79 -9.61 -3.64
C VAL A 23 15.64 -9.76 -4.90
N GLU A 24 14.99 -9.65 -6.06
CA GLU A 24 15.68 -9.59 -7.35
C GLU A 24 16.11 -8.15 -7.66
N ALA A 25 17.43 -7.93 -7.79
CA ALA A 25 17.96 -6.64 -8.20
C ALA A 25 17.53 -6.28 -9.63
N LEU A 26 17.23 -4.99 -9.88
CA LEU A 26 16.79 -4.51 -11.19
C LEU A 26 17.83 -4.69 -12.32
N SER A 27 19.10 -4.93 -11.97
CA SER A 27 20.19 -5.20 -12.91
C SER A 27 20.09 -6.58 -13.59
N VAL A 28 19.22 -7.46 -13.11
CA VAL A 28 19.02 -8.81 -13.67
C VAL A 28 17.86 -8.78 -14.68
N VAL A 29 18.18 -8.97 -15.96
CA VAL A 29 17.19 -9.19 -17.02
C VAL A 29 16.74 -10.65 -16.96
N SER A 30 15.80 -10.97 -16.06
CA SER A 30 15.15 -12.27 -16.00
C SER A 30 13.66 -12.17 -16.33
N PRO A 31 13.07 -13.19 -17.00
CA PRO A 31 11.62 -13.28 -17.14
C PRO A 31 10.99 -13.38 -15.75
N ALA A 32 9.89 -12.66 -15.53
CA ALA A 32 9.22 -12.50 -14.25
C ALA A 32 8.68 -13.82 -13.66
N SER A 33 9.54 -14.61 -13.01
CA SER A 33 9.14 -15.70 -12.14
C SER A 33 9.96 -15.66 -10.85
N CYS A 34 9.51 -14.86 -9.88
CA CYS A 34 10.03 -14.93 -8.53
C CYS A 34 9.56 -16.24 -7.88
N GLY A 35 10.37 -17.30 -7.99
CA GLY A 35 10.20 -18.52 -7.20
C GLY A 35 8.96 -19.38 -7.49
N VAL A 36 8.63 -20.23 -6.50
CA VAL A 36 7.47 -21.13 -6.51
C VAL A 36 6.19 -20.31 -6.34
N SER A 37 5.15 -20.62 -7.13
CA SER A 37 3.87 -19.90 -7.05
C SER A 37 3.23 -20.04 -5.67
N ALA A 38 2.49 -19.02 -5.25
CA ALA A 38 1.81 -19.00 -3.95
C ALA A 38 0.84 -20.18 -3.77
N ALA A 39 0.22 -20.64 -4.87
CA ALA A 39 -0.65 -21.81 -4.88
C ALA A 39 0.11 -23.12 -4.62
N GLU A 40 1.35 -23.24 -5.10
CA GLU A 40 2.17 -24.46 -4.98
C GLU A 40 2.97 -24.52 -3.67
N SER A 41 3.19 -23.38 -2.98
CA SER A 41 4.00 -23.34 -1.76
C SER A 41 3.31 -23.96 -0.53
N GLY A 42 1.97 -24.07 -0.56
CA GLY A 42 1.17 -24.56 0.58
C GLY A 42 1.08 -23.57 1.76
N ASP A 43 1.72 -22.40 1.67
CA ASP A 43 1.72 -21.39 2.74
C ASP A 43 0.35 -20.76 2.99
N PHE A 44 -0.55 -20.87 2.02
CA PHE A 44 -1.88 -20.25 2.01
C PHE A 44 -3.01 -21.28 1.96
N GLU A 45 -2.80 -22.49 2.49
CA GLU A 45 -3.85 -23.50 2.59
C GLU A 45 -5.06 -22.95 3.36
N GLY A 46 -6.27 -23.05 2.78
CA GLY A 46 -7.51 -22.53 3.36
C GLY A 46 -7.79 -21.04 3.11
N TYR A 47 -6.93 -20.33 2.37
CA TYR A 47 -7.19 -18.99 1.87
C TYR A 47 -8.00 -19.03 0.57
N ASP A 48 -8.64 -17.90 0.24
CA ASP A 48 -9.37 -17.74 -1.01
C ASP A 48 -8.40 -17.75 -2.21
N GLU A 49 -8.75 -18.47 -3.29
CA GLU A 49 -7.86 -18.68 -4.44
C GLU A 49 -7.43 -17.38 -5.12
N GLU A 50 -8.30 -16.36 -5.13
CA GLU A 50 -7.97 -15.06 -5.71
C GLU A 50 -6.97 -14.30 -4.83
N GLN A 51 -7.11 -14.39 -3.51
CA GLN A 51 -6.12 -13.84 -2.56
C GLN A 51 -4.76 -14.51 -2.72
N VAL A 52 -4.73 -15.85 -2.87
CA VAL A 52 -3.50 -16.59 -3.12
C VAL A 52 -2.85 -16.16 -4.44
N ARG A 53 -3.63 -16.03 -5.51
CA ARG A 53 -3.13 -15.55 -6.81
C ARG A 53 -2.52 -14.16 -6.73
N MET A 54 -3.07 -13.27 -5.92
CA MET A 54 -2.52 -11.92 -5.73
C MET A 54 -1.18 -11.92 -4.98
N MET A 55 -0.84 -12.99 -4.25
CA MET A 55 0.47 -13.09 -3.58
C MET A 55 1.62 -13.29 -4.56
N ASP A 56 1.34 -13.69 -5.80
CA ASP A 56 2.32 -13.76 -6.88
C ASP A 56 2.56 -12.41 -7.58
N GLU A 57 1.82 -11.36 -7.22
CA GLU A 57 2.07 -10.01 -7.74
C GLU A 57 3.44 -9.50 -7.30
N VAL A 58 4.17 -8.88 -8.23
CA VAL A 58 5.54 -8.38 -7.99
C VAL A 58 5.50 -6.89 -7.66
N CYS A 59 6.00 -6.55 -6.48
CA CYS A 59 6.13 -5.18 -5.97
C CYS A 59 7.51 -4.61 -6.28
N ILE A 60 7.58 -3.27 -6.35
CA ILE A 60 8.83 -2.52 -6.48
C ILE A 60 9.47 -2.38 -5.10
N VAL A 61 10.76 -2.71 -4.98
CA VAL A 61 11.56 -2.47 -3.77
C VAL A 61 12.32 -1.16 -3.94
N LEU A 62 12.16 -0.26 -2.97
CA LEU A 62 12.71 1.09 -2.96
C LEU A 62 13.79 1.21 -1.89
N ASP A 63 14.75 2.10 -2.09
CA ASP A 63 15.66 2.53 -1.04
C ASP A 63 15.07 3.67 -0.17
N VAL A 64 15.91 4.25 0.69
CA VAL A 64 15.49 5.32 1.62
C VAL A 64 15.15 6.64 0.94
N ASP A 65 15.61 6.82 -0.29
CA ASP A 65 15.42 8.03 -1.10
C ASP A 65 14.31 7.85 -2.14
N ASP A 66 13.57 6.73 -2.09
CA ASP A 66 12.48 6.36 -3.00
C ASP A 66 12.97 6.01 -4.42
N GLU A 67 14.22 5.56 -4.52
CA GLU A 67 14.77 5.07 -5.77
C GLU A 67 14.55 3.54 -5.88
N PRO A 68 14.10 3.04 -7.05
CA PRO A 68 13.84 1.62 -7.24
C PRO A 68 15.17 0.84 -7.28
N ILE A 69 15.30 -0.14 -6.37
CA ILE A 69 16.51 -0.96 -6.21
C ILE A 69 16.30 -2.44 -6.53
N GLY A 70 15.05 -2.90 -6.52
CA GLY A 70 14.75 -4.31 -6.74
C GLY A 70 13.26 -4.57 -6.95
N ARG A 71 12.92 -5.85 -6.99
CA ARG A 71 11.54 -6.33 -7.03
C ARG A 71 11.39 -7.58 -6.17
N VAL A 72 10.20 -7.80 -5.64
CA VAL A 72 9.90 -8.95 -4.78
C VAL A 72 8.43 -9.34 -4.94
N SER A 73 8.12 -10.63 -4.86
CA SER A 73 6.71 -11.06 -4.83
C SER A 73 6.06 -10.60 -3.52
N LYS A 74 4.75 -10.30 -3.56
CA LYS A 74 4.00 -10.02 -2.33
C LYS A 74 4.17 -11.16 -1.33
N ARG A 75 4.14 -12.42 -1.79
CA ARG A 75 4.37 -13.62 -0.96
C ARG A 75 5.65 -13.53 -0.16
N ASP A 76 6.78 -13.45 -0.86
CA ASP A 76 8.11 -13.52 -0.23
C ASP A 76 8.31 -12.32 0.69
N PHE A 77 7.82 -11.16 0.28
CA PHE A 77 7.87 -9.96 1.08
C PHE A 77 7.08 -10.09 2.39
N TYR A 78 5.82 -10.55 2.34
CA TYR A 78 5.00 -10.73 3.54
C TYR A 78 5.53 -11.86 4.44
N ILE A 79 6.02 -12.97 3.88
CA ILE A 79 6.59 -14.08 4.66
C ILE A 79 7.84 -13.64 5.42
N ALA A 80 8.72 -12.86 4.78
CA ALA A 80 9.94 -12.36 5.41
C ALA A 80 9.69 -11.31 6.50
N HIS A 81 8.60 -10.55 6.41
CA HIS A 81 8.38 -9.35 7.25
C HIS A 81 7.22 -9.48 8.26
N PHE A 82 6.20 -10.31 8.01
CA PHE A 82 5.03 -10.41 8.88
C PHE A 82 4.69 -11.88 9.17
N PRO A 83 5.25 -12.48 10.26
CA PRO A 83 4.88 -13.82 10.67
C PRO A 83 3.38 -13.89 11.04
N ARG A 84 2.75 -14.99 10.58
CA ARG A 84 1.32 -15.18 10.22
C ARG A 84 0.22 -14.74 11.22
N ALA A 85 -0.90 -14.23 10.67
CA ALA A 85 -2.24 -14.21 11.29
C ALA A 85 -3.35 -14.46 10.24
N ASP A 86 -4.48 -15.06 10.65
CA ASP A 86 -5.47 -15.75 9.80
C ASP A 86 -6.44 -14.82 9.03
N LYS A 87 -6.24 -14.76 7.70
CA LYS A 87 -7.13 -14.29 6.62
C LYS A 87 -7.29 -12.78 6.41
N LYS A 88 -6.78 -12.32 5.25
CA LYS A 88 -5.88 -11.18 5.00
C LYS A 88 -4.53 -11.44 5.64
N VAL A 89 -3.49 -11.62 4.82
CA VAL A 89 -2.12 -11.96 5.29
C VAL A 89 -1.65 -10.93 6.33
N THR A 90 -2.14 -9.69 6.25
CA THR A 90 -1.94 -8.66 7.26
C THR A 90 -3.24 -7.89 7.60
N PHE A 91 -3.47 -7.60 8.89
CA PHE A 91 -4.54 -6.75 9.46
C PHE A 91 -5.99 -7.08 9.07
N PRO A 92 -6.48 -8.29 9.35
CA PRO A 92 -7.87 -8.64 9.08
C PRO A 92 -8.85 -7.93 10.02
N MET A 93 -10.07 -7.67 9.53
CA MET A 93 -11.19 -7.12 10.33
C MET A 93 -10.94 -5.73 10.94
N MET A 94 -10.03 -4.93 10.37
CA MET A 94 -9.76 -3.56 10.80
C MET A 94 -10.34 -2.54 9.82
N TRP A 95 -10.90 -1.45 10.35
CA TRP A 95 -11.26 -0.27 9.56
C TRP A 95 -10.00 0.45 9.07
N THR A 96 -10.01 0.89 7.81
CA THR A 96 -8.90 1.63 7.18
C THR A 96 -9.47 2.69 6.24
N ASN A 97 -8.60 3.45 5.57
CA ASN A 97 -8.97 4.35 4.48
C ASN A 97 -9.53 3.58 3.26
N THR A 98 -9.90 4.29 2.21
CA THR A 98 -10.66 3.74 1.07
C THR A 98 -9.99 2.53 0.41
N CYS A 99 -8.69 2.60 0.13
CA CYS A 99 -7.94 1.54 -0.52
C CYS A 99 -6.45 1.72 -0.20
N CYS A 100 -5.76 0.61 0.07
CA CYS A 100 -4.33 0.55 0.36
C CYS A 100 -3.66 -0.50 -0.51
N SER A 101 -2.63 -0.13 -1.27
CA SER A 101 -1.90 -1.13 -2.04
C SER A 101 -0.54 -0.67 -2.53
N HIS A 102 0.09 -1.51 -3.35
CA HIS A 102 1.40 -1.26 -3.90
C HIS A 102 1.31 -1.10 -5.42
N PRO A 103 2.06 -0.16 -6.02
CA PRO A 103 2.36 -0.19 -7.44
C PRO A 103 3.05 -1.51 -7.81
N LEU A 104 2.63 -2.07 -8.93
CA LEU A 104 3.24 -3.28 -9.48
C LEU A 104 4.48 -2.93 -10.29
N ASP A 105 5.38 -3.89 -10.36
CA ASP A 105 6.58 -3.82 -11.16
C ASP A 105 6.32 -4.04 -12.67
N ILE A 106 5.47 -3.20 -13.24
CA ILE A 106 5.04 -3.25 -14.66
C ILE A 106 5.29 -1.90 -15.34
N PRO A 107 5.46 -1.85 -16.68
CA PRO A 107 5.80 -0.60 -17.38
C PRO A 107 4.86 0.59 -17.11
N ASP A 108 3.59 0.32 -16.82
CA ASP A 108 2.60 1.37 -16.57
C ASP A 108 2.58 1.87 -15.12
N GLU A 109 3.05 1.09 -14.14
CA GLU A 109 3.05 1.47 -12.72
C GLU A 109 4.45 1.75 -12.17
N ARG A 110 5.50 1.35 -12.90
CA ARG A 110 6.88 1.66 -12.59
C ARG A 110 7.22 3.11 -12.97
N GLY A 111 7.71 3.87 -12.01
CA GLY A 111 8.33 5.17 -12.23
C GLY A 111 9.84 5.06 -12.42
N THR A 112 10.43 5.97 -13.19
CA THR A 112 11.90 6.15 -13.32
C THR A 112 12.38 7.49 -12.76
N ASP A 113 11.44 8.33 -12.33
CA ASP A 113 11.64 9.60 -11.66
C ASP A 113 10.41 9.87 -10.77
N PHE A 114 10.48 10.91 -9.93
CA PHE A 114 9.40 11.23 -9.00
C PHE A 114 8.05 11.51 -9.68
N GLY A 115 8.05 12.17 -10.84
CA GLY A 115 6.80 12.51 -11.55
C GLY A 115 6.13 11.28 -12.13
N SER A 116 6.92 10.40 -12.76
CA SER A 116 6.45 9.12 -13.30
C SER A 116 6.09 8.12 -12.20
N ALA A 117 6.76 8.15 -11.04
CA ALA A 117 6.39 7.38 -9.86
C ALA A 117 5.00 7.76 -9.34
N ILE A 118 4.71 9.07 -9.20
CA ILE A 118 3.36 9.53 -8.82
C ILE A 118 2.31 9.05 -9.82
N LEU A 119 2.60 9.12 -11.13
CA LEU A 119 1.68 8.62 -12.15
C LEU A 119 1.45 7.11 -12.04
N GLY A 120 2.51 6.34 -11.74
CA GLY A 120 2.44 4.91 -11.50
C GLY A 120 1.57 4.58 -10.28
N VAL A 121 1.75 5.29 -9.18
CA VAL A 121 0.91 5.14 -7.97
C VAL A 121 -0.55 5.48 -8.26
N LYS A 122 -0.84 6.55 -9.01
CA LYS A 122 -2.22 6.88 -9.42
C LYS A 122 -2.87 5.76 -10.23
N ARG A 123 -2.11 5.14 -11.15
CA ARG A 123 -2.59 3.99 -11.95
C ARG A 123 -2.85 2.77 -11.07
N ALA A 124 -1.95 2.48 -10.13
CA ALA A 124 -2.12 1.42 -9.15
C ALA A 124 -3.37 1.64 -8.28
N ALA A 125 -3.57 2.86 -7.77
CA ALA A 125 -4.73 3.23 -6.99
C ALA A 125 -6.03 3.05 -7.78
N ARG A 126 -6.09 3.51 -9.04
CA ARG A 126 -7.25 3.30 -9.91
C ARG A 126 -7.54 1.82 -10.17
N ARG A 127 -6.51 1.01 -10.42
CA ARG A 127 -6.65 -0.45 -10.60
C ARG A 127 -7.23 -1.10 -9.33
N LYS A 128 -6.71 -0.74 -8.16
CA LYS A 128 -7.13 -1.32 -6.88
C LYS A 128 -8.53 -0.87 -6.45
N LEU A 129 -8.91 0.39 -6.71
CA LEU A 129 -10.29 0.84 -6.57
C LEU A 129 -11.27 -0.01 -7.41
N GLY A 130 -10.88 -0.39 -8.62
CA GLY A 130 -11.66 -1.32 -9.44
C GLY A 130 -11.73 -2.74 -8.86
N GLN A 131 -10.61 -3.29 -8.35
CA GLN A 131 -10.55 -4.65 -7.80
C GLN A 131 -11.28 -4.79 -6.45
N GLU A 132 -11.14 -3.81 -5.55
CA GLU A 132 -11.66 -3.87 -4.18
C GLU A 132 -13.11 -3.35 -4.09
N LEU A 133 -13.40 -2.24 -4.77
CA LEU A 133 -14.66 -1.51 -4.63
C LEU A 133 -15.52 -1.53 -5.90
N GLY A 134 -15.02 -2.09 -7.01
CA GLY A 134 -15.75 -2.14 -8.28
C GLY A 134 -15.93 -0.78 -8.95
N ILE A 135 -15.15 0.23 -8.55
CA ILE A 135 -15.25 1.58 -9.09
C ILE A 135 -14.67 1.60 -10.51
N ARG A 136 -15.45 2.12 -11.46
CA ARG A 136 -15.05 2.12 -12.87
C ARG A 136 -14.01 3.22 -13.14
N PRO A 137 -13.02 2.97 -14.02
CA PRO A 137 -11.97 3.95 -14.32
C PRO A 137 -12.48 5.33 -14.77
N GLU A 138 -13.64 5.38 -15.42
CA GLU A 138 -14.25 6.62 -15.90
C GLU A 138 -14.78 7.50 -14.77
N GLN A 139 -15.05 6.92 -13.59
CA GLN A 139 -15.49 7.65 -12.39
C GLN A 139 -14.31 8.22 -11.59
N VAL A 140 -13.10 7.77 -11.89
CA VAL A 140 -11.87 8.20 -11.23
C VAL A 140 -10.74 8.45 -12.25
N PRO A 141 -10.85 9.52 -13.06
CA PRO A 141 -9.78 9.93 -13.98
C PRO A 141 -8.45 10.20 -13.25
N LEU A 142 -7.32 9.94 -13.89
CA LEU A 142 -5.99 10.03 -13.23
C LEU A 142 -5.60 11.47 -12.85
N GLU A 143 -6.10 12.43 -13.61
CA GLU A 143 -5.95 13.87 -13.41
C GLU A 143 -6.63 14.35 -12.12
N ASP A 144 -7.69 13.68 -11.68
CA ASP A 144 -8.47 14.07 -10.50
C ASP A 144 -7.83 13.59 -9.19
N PHE A 145 -6.89 12.65 -9.27
CA PHE A 145 -6.08 12.27 -8.10
C PHE A 145 -5.11 13.39 -7.74
N GLN A 146 -5.15 13.82 -6.49
CA GLN A 146 -4.23 14.76 -5.89
C GLN A 146 -3.20 14.00 -5.06
N PHE A 147 -1.94 14.11 -5.45
CA PHE A 147 -0.84 13.65 -4.60
C PHE A 147 -0.55 14.70 -3.53
N LEU A 148 -0.59 14.31 -2.26
CA LEU A 148 -0.30 15.22 -1.15
C LEU A 148 1.13 15.12 -0.66
N THR A 149 1.57 13.92 -0.26
CA THR A 149 2.88 13.71 0.36
C THR A 149 3.25 12.23 0.33
N ARG A 150 4.51 11.94 0.64
CA ARG A 150 4.96 10.61 1.06
C ARG A 150 5.02 10.53 2.58
N VAL A 151 4.68 9.38 3.16
CA VAL A 151 4.86 9.10 4.59
C VAL A 151 5.81 7.93 4.74
N HIS A 152 6.90 8.15 5.48
CA HIS A 152 7.84 7.08 5.81
C HIS A 152 7.47 6.52 7.18
N TYR A 153 7.19 5.23 7.29
CA TYR A 153 6.93 4.58 8.58
C TYR A 153 7.69 3.26 8.70
N LYS A 154 7.92 2.83 9.95
CA LYS A 154 8.59 1.58 10.28
C LYS A 154 7.54 0.55 10.72
N ALA A 155 7.48 -0.60 10.05
CA ALA A 155 6.68 -1.72 10.51
C ALA A 155 7.50 -2.59 11.50
N PRO A 156 6.89 -3.55 12.22
CA PRO A 156 7.61 -4.41 13.16
C PRO A 156 8.76 -5.23 12.55
N SER A 157 8.74 -5.46 11.24
CA SER A 157 9.91 -5.88 10.47
C SER A 157 10.80 -4.69 10.16
N ASP A 158 12.11 -4.83 10.24
CA ASP A 158 13.11 -3.75 10.12
C ASP A 158 13.14 -2.92 8.81
N GLY A 159 12.17 -3.08 7.91
CA GLY A 159 11.97 -2.26 6.71
C GLY A 159 11.32 -0.89 6.99
N LYS A 160 11.79 0.13 6.26
CA LYS A 160 11.14 1.43 6.11
C LYS A 160 10.20 1.37 4.90
N TRP A 161 8.99 1.87 5.08
CA TRP A 161 7.92 1.88 4.10
C TRP A 161 7.69 3.29 3.61
N VAL A 162 7.46 3.46 2.32
CA VAL A 162 7.10 4.75 1.71
C VAL A 162 5.68 4.64 1.17
N ASP A 163 4.74 5.28 1.86
CA ASP A 163 3.36 5.38 1.39
C ASP A 163 3.14 6.68 0.64
N TYR A 164 2.45 6.60 -0.50
CA TYR A 164 2.08 7.76 -1.29
C TYR A 164 0.63 8.13 -0.99
N ILE A 165 0.45 9.29 -0.33
CA ILE A 165 -0.88 9.73 0.07
C ILE A 165 -1.57 10.42 -1.11
N LEU A 166 -2.60 9.78 -1.64
CA LEU A 166 -3.45 10.28 -2.70
C LEU A 166 -4.85 10.63 -2.18
N PHE A 167 -5.43 11.68 -2.74
CA PHE A 167 -6.82 12.07 -2.53
C PHE A 167 -7.55 12.16 -3.85
N ILE A 168 -8.80 11.74 -3.88
CA ILE A 168 -9.71 12.02 -5.00
C ILE A 168 -11.10 12.32 -4.44
N GLN A 169 -11.78 13.28 -5.05
CA GLN A 169 -13.18 13.55 -4.77
C GLN A 169 -13.99 13.16 -6.00
N ALA A 170 -14.88 12.19 -5.84
CA ALA A 170 -15.66 11.67 -6.94
C ALA A 170 -16.96 11.04 -6.44
N ASP A 171 -18.03 11.20 -7.21
CA ASP A 171 -19.27 10.43 -7.03
C ASP A 171 -19.11 9.08 -7.73
N VAL A 172 -19.06 8.01 -6.94
CA VAL A 172 -18.74 6.66 -7.41
C VAL A 172 -19.84 5.66 -7.11
N ASP A 173 -20.01 4.69 -8.00
CA ASP A 173 -20.82 3.51 -7.74
C ASP A 173 -19.93 2.43 -7.13
N LEU A 174 -20.46 1.70 -6.14
CA LEU A 174 -19.73 0.63 -5.47
C LEU A 174 -20.29 -0.74 -5.88
N ALA A 175 -19.40 -1.61 -6.35
CA ALA A 175 -19.65 -3.05 -6.51
C ALA A 175 -18.59 -3.79 -5.67
N VAL A 176 -18.75 -3.72 -4.35
CA VAL A 176 -17.75 -4.14 -3.36
C VAL A 176 -17.40 -5.62 -3.49
N ASN A 177 -16.11 -5.91 -3.64
CA ASN A 177 -15.58 -7.27 -3.59
C ASN A 177 -15.48 -7.75 -2.13
N ARG A 178 -16.38 -8.66 -1.72
CA ARG A 178 -16.44 -9.17 -0.34
C ARG A 178 -15.24 -10.04 0.07
N ASN A 179 -14.43 -10.48 -0.89
CA ASN A 179 -13.18 -11.18 -0.60
C ASN A 179 -12.09 -10.21 -0.09
N GLU A 180 -12.20 -8.92 -0.40
CA GLU A 180 -11.23 -7.88 -0.03
C GLU A 180 -11.76 -6.94 1.06
N VAL A 181 -13.04 -6.56 0.95
CA VAL A 181 -13.67 -5.52 1.76
C VAL A 181 -14.93 -6.07 2.43
N GLN A 182 -14.90 -6.13 3.76
CA GLN A 182 -16.03 -6.64 4.53
C GLN A 182 -17.16 -5.63 4.62
N ASP A 183 -16.87 -4.34 4.81
CA ASP A 183 -17.88 -3.30 4.98
C ASP A 183 -17.34 -1.94 4.51
N VAL A 184 -18.24 -1.03 4.11
CA VAL A 184 -17.90 0.31 3.61
C VAL A 184 -18.80 1.33 4.28
N ARG A 185 -18.20 2.47 4.68
CA ARG A 185 -18.94 3.57 5.27
C ARG A 185 -18.40 4.92 4.80
N TRP A 186 -19.30 5.76 4.29
CA TRP A 186 -19.05 7.18 4.11
C TRP A 186 -19.21 7.89 5.45
N VAL A 187 -18.24 8.73 5.81
CA VAL A 187 -18.19 9.34 7.15
C VAL A 187 -17.77 10.80 7.04
N SER A 188 -18.44 11.65 7.80
CA SER A 188 -17.98 13.01 8.04
C SER A 188 -16.73 13.01 8.94
N PRO A 189 -15.96 14.10 9.02
CA PRO A 189 -14.83 14.17 9.95
C PRO A 189 -15.25 14.00 11.42
N GLU A 190 -16.45 14.45 11.76
CA GLU A 190 -17.02 14.29 13.10
C GLU A 190 -17.39 12.83 13.37
N ASP A 191 -18.05 12.17 12.41
CA ASP A 191 -18.38 10.75 12.52
C ASP A 191 -17.13 9.88 12.64
N LEU A 192 -16.07 10.19 11.89
CA LEU A 192 -14.81 9.46 11.96
C LEU A 192 -14.15 9.61 13.35
N ARG A 193 -14.19 10.81 13.95
CA ARG A 193 -13.71 11.00 15.33
C ARG A 193 -14.54 10.20 16.34
N ASN A 194 -15.87 10.20 16.18
CA ASN A 194 -16.77 9.42 17.03
C ASN A 194 -16.54 7.91 16.87
N MET A 195 -16.28 7.45 15.65
CA MET A 195 -15.89 6.07 15.37
C MET A 195 -14.59 5.70 16.08
N PHE A 196 -13.56 6.55 16.04
CA PHE A 196 -12.31 6.30 16.76
C PHE A 196 -12.49 6.21 18.29
N ALA A 197 -13.45 6.96 18.84
CA ALA A 197 -13.81 6.90 20.26
C ALA A 197 -14.71 5.70 20.62
N THR A 198 -15.28 5.00 19.63
CA THR A 198 -16.22 3.89 19.87
C THR A 198 -15.47 2.62 20.28
N PRO A 199 -15.73 2.05 21.47
CA PRO A 199 -15.08 0.82 21.92
C PRO A 199 -15.41 -0.36 21.00
N GLY A 200 -14.42 -1.24 20.77
CA GLY A 200 -14.59 -2.47 20.00
C GLY A 200 -14.29 -2.35 18.50
N LEU A 201 -14.16 -1.13 17.96
CA LEU A 201 -13.69 -0.93 16.59
C LEU A 201 -12.16 -0.92 16.55
N GLN A 202 -11.59 -1.69 15.62
CA GLN A 202 -10.15 -1.75 15.37
C GLN A 202 -9.83 -0.99 14.08
N TYR A 203 -8.66 -0.36 14.05
CA TYR A 203 -8.21 0.44 12.92
C TYR A 203 -6.77 0.12 12.60
N THR A 204 -6.41 0.23 11.33
CA THR A 204 -5.03 0.07 10.89
C THR A 204 -4.15 1.21 11.45
N PRO A 205 -2.90 0.93 11.84
CA PRO A 205 -2.03 1.94 12.46
C PRO A 205 -1.78 3.16 11.58
N TRP A 206 -1.58 2.96 10.27
CA TRP A 206 -1.33 4.05 9.32
C TRP A 206 -2.56 4.93 9.17
N PHE A 207 -3.77 4.38 9.14
CA PHE A 207 -4.99 5.16 8.99
C PHE A 207 -5.19 6.12 10.16
N LYS A 208 -4.95 5.67 11.40
CA LYS A 208 -4.95 6.54 12.58
C LYS A 208 -3.90 7.64 12.47
N LEU A 209 -2.67 7.29 12.08
CA LEU A 209 -1.58 8.24 11.94
C LEU A 209 -1.89 9.34 10.91
N ILE A 210 -2.42 8.96 9.74
CA ILE A 210 -2.82 9.88 8.67
C ILE A 210 -3.97 10.77 9.15
N CYS A 211 -4.95 10.20 9.85
CA CYS A 211 -6.07 10.98 10.39
C CYS A 211 -5.58 12.04 11.38
N ASP A 212 -4.77 11.67 12.36
CA ASP A 212 -4.30 12.58 13.41
C ASP A 212 -3.27 13.60 12.91
N SER A 213 -2.49 13.24 11.89
CA SER A 213 -1.38 14.06 11.40
C SER A 213 -1.79 14.99 10.26
N LEU A 214 -2.70 14.53 9.40
CA LEU A 214 -3.10 15.24 8.17
C LEU A 214 -4.58 15.63 8.23
N LEU A 215 -5.51 14.68 8.39
CA LEU A 215 -6.94 14.98 8.24
C LEU A 215 -7.51 15.88 9.36
N PHE A 216 -7.11 15.67 10.61
CA PHE A 216 -7.65 16.40 11.76
C PHE A 216 -6.84 17.63 12.15
N LYS A 217 -5.52 17.63 11.88
CA LYS A 217 -4.63 18.76 12.18
C LYS A 217 -4.64 19.84 11.11
N CYS A 218 -4.85 19.46 9.84
CA CYS A 218 -4.96 20.46 8.80
C CYS A 218 -6.29 21.22 8.97
N ASN A 219 -6.21 22.41 9.56
CA ASN A 219 -7.00 23.56 9.14
C ASN A 219 -6.57 23.94 7.71
N TYR A 220 -6.75 23.02 6.76
CA TYR A 220 -6.48 23.27 5.35
C TYR A 220 -7.44 24.38 4.91
N ARG A 221 -6.89 25.52 4.46
CA ARG A 221 -7.64 26.74 4.10
C ARG A 221 -8.05 26.79 2.62
N GLY A 222 -7.73 25.77 1.83
CA GLY A 222 -8.48 25.46 0.61
C GLY A 222 -9.79 24.75 0.97
N PRO A 223 -10.77 24.61 0.06
CA PRO A 223 -11.94 23.80 0.36
C PRO A 223 -11.47 22.39 0.68
N LEU A 224 -11.46 22.01 1.96
CA LEU A 224 -11.56 20.60 2.33
C LEU A 224 -12.91 20.19 1.78
N PRO A 225 -12.95 19.35 0.73
CA PRO A 225 -14.24 18.94 0.23
C PRO A 225 -14.90 18.15 1.33
N VAL A 226 -16.18 18.45 1.54
CA VAL A 226 -17.07 17.72 2.42
C VAL A 226 -16.76 16.22 2.25
N LEU A 227 -16.33 15.53 3.32
CA LEU A 227 -15.83 14.14 3.24
C LEU A 227 -16.90 13.14 2.77
N ASP A 228 -18.11 13.62 2.52
CA ASP A 228 -19.24 12.85 2.02
C ASP A 228 -18.98 12.24 0.61
N SER A 229 -17.93 12.68 -0.12
CA SER A 229 -17.54 12.13 -1.43
C SER A 229 -16.01 11.98 -1.65
N CYS A 230 -15.21 12.01 -0.58
CA CYS A 230 -13.75 11.95 -0.67
C CYS A 230 -13.20 10.54 -0.41
N LEU A 231 -12.31 10.07 -1.28
CA LEU A 231 -11.59 8.81 -1.13
C LEU A 231 -10.13 9.10 -0.74
N LEU A 232 -9.70 8.58 0.41
CA LEU A 232 -8.30 8.62 0.87
C LEU A 232 -7.61 7.33 0.47
N LEU A 233 -6.51 7.46 -0.26
CA LEU A 233 -5.77 6.35 -0.84
C LEU A 233 -4.32 6.42 -0.38
N VAL A 234 -3.79 5.25 -0.07
CA VAL A 234 -2.47 5.09 0.56
C VAL A 234 -1.71 4.01 -0.18
#